data_AF-A0A2W4UTK6-F1
#
_entry.id   AF-A0A2W4UTK6-F1
#
_cell.length_a   1.000
_cell.length_b   1.000
_cell.length_c   1.000
_cell.angle_alpha   90.00
_cell.angle_beta   90.00
_cell.angle_gamma   90.00
#
_symmetry.space_group_name_H-M   'P 1'
#
loop_
_entity.id
_entity.type
_entity.pdbx_description
1 polymer ?
#
loop_
_entity_poly.entity_id
_entity_poly.type
_entity_poly.pdbx_seq_one_letter_code
_entity_poly.pdbx_strand_id
1 'polypeptide(L)'
;MENIMTGATQMKTTPQSNAAHAFFAEFPEIAQQITEQNAKGNFDAGFTPAIVEVKFFGLTYLRYENGQLTATRECSKGYVPPFWEICFDEEETALFVLGNDEVLLDRTSGMAKLDFLLEHCAFSDQPGSQILATQYS
;
A
#
# COMPACT_ATOMS: atom_id res chain seq x y z
N MET A 1 -42.39 -4.16 -21.20
CA MET A 1 -41.18 -4.95 -21.49
C MET A 1 -40.01 -4.01 -21.30
N GLU A 2 -39.49 -3.99 -20.07
CA GLU A 2 -38.36 -3.14 -19.68
C GLU A 2 -37.07 -3.76 -20.18
N ASN A 3 -36.27 -2.98 -20.90
CA ASN A 3 -34.93 -3.36 -21.31
C ASN A 3 -33.98 -2.63 -20.37
N ILE A 4 -33.38 -3.38 -19.44
CA ILE A 4 -32.49 -2.86 -18.40
C ILE A 4 -31.15 -2.53 -19.09
N MET A 5 -30.82 -1.24 -19.20
CA MET A 5 -29.49 -0.78 -19.57
C MET A 5 -28.50 -1.20 -18.47
N THR A 6 -27.56 -2.06 -18.83
CA THR A 6 -26.37 -2.37 -18.04
C THR A 6 -25.47 -1.14 -17.99
N GLY A 7 -25.59 -0.35 -16.91
CA GLY A 7 -24.63 0.71 -16.61
C GLY A 7 -23.33 0.09 -16.10
N ALA A 8 -22.35 -0.07 -16.97
CA ALA A 8 -20.97 -0.25 -16.54
C ALA A 8 -20.54 1.06 -15.88
N THR A 9 -20.32 1.03 -14.57
CA THR A 9 -19.75 2.14 -13.81
C THR A 9 -18.33 2.38 -14.32
N GLN A 10 -18.20 3.30 -15.28
CA GLN A 10 -16.93 3.76 -15.79
C GLN A 10 -16.22 4.50 -14.64
N MET A 11 -15.25 3.84 -14.01
CA MET A 11 -14.37 4.49 -13.04
C MET A 11 -13.71 5.67 -13.75
N LYS A 12 -14.06 6.89 -13.33
CA LYS A 12 -13.34 8.10 -13.72
C LYS A 12 -11.92 7.94 -13.20
N THR A 13 -10.98 7.60 -14.07
CA THR A 13 -9.57 7.77 -13.79
C THR A 13 -9.32 9.27 -13.67
N THR A 14 -9.02 9.73 -12.46
CA THR A 14 -8.48 11.08 -12.26
C THR A 14 -7.26 11.21 -13.18
N PRO A 15 -7.10 12.33 -13.91
CA PRO A 15 -5.90 12.52 -14.72
C PRO A 15 -4.67 12.40 -13.81
N GLN A 16 -3.74 11.51 -14.19
CA GLN A 16 -2.48 11.32 -13.48
C GLN A 16 -1.69 12.62 -13.47
N SER A 17 -0.98 12.90 -12.38
CA SER A 17 -0.18 14.11 -12.30
C SER A 17 1.02 14.05 -13.26
N ASN A 18 1.63 15.20 -13.53
CA ASN A 18 2.91 15.24 -14.25
C ASN A 18 4.01 14.46 -13.51
N ALA A 19 3.92 14.35 -12.17
CA ALA A 19 4.87 13.57 -11.39
C ALA A 19 4.70 12.07 -11.65
N ALA A 20 3.46 11.57 -11.73
CA ALA A 20 3.19 10.18 -12.11
C ALA A 20 3.69 9.86 -13.52
N HIS A 21 3.49 10.76 -14.49
CA HIS A 21 4.03 10.58 -15.83
C HIS A 21 5.55 10.55 -15.87
N ALA A 22 6.22 11.45 -15.15
CA ALA A 22 7.67 11.46 -15.04
C ALA A 22 8.20 10.18 -14.35
N PHE A 23 7.52 9.76 -13.28
CA PHE A 23 7.82 8.54 -12.55
C PHE A 23 7.74 7.30 -13.45
N PHE A 24 6.67 7.15 -14.24
CA PHE A 24 6.55 6.02 -15.17
C PHE A 24 7.53 6.07 -16.34
N ALA A 25 7.98 7.26 -16.75
CA ALA A 25 9.05 7.37 -17.72
C ALA A 25 10.41 6.91 -17.16
N GLU A 26 10.62 7.11 -15.86
CA GLU A 26 11.82 6.66 -15.15
C GLU A 26 11.78 5.16 -14.79
N PHE A 27 10.61 4.66 -14.37
CA PHE A 27 10.38 3.28 -13.91
C PHE A 27 9.29 2.57 -14.76
N PRO A 28 9.58 2.23 -16.02
CA PRO A 28 8.59 1.61 -16.90
C PRO A 28 8.10 0.24 -16.42
N GLU A 29 8.92 -0.50 -15.68
CA GLU A 29 8.55 -1.78 -15.06
C GLU A 29 7.46 -1.62 -13.99
N ILE A 30 7.48 -0.53 -13.23
CA ILE A 30 6.44 -0.23 -12.23
C ILE A 30 5.14 0.16 -12.94
N ALA A 31 5.22 0.91 -14.05
CA ALA A 31 4.06 1.24 -14.86
C ALA A 31 3.38 -0.03 -15.42
N GLN A 32 4.19 -0.98 -15.88
CA GLN A 32 3.70 -2.29 -16.34
C GLN A 32 3.06 -3.07 -15.19
N GLN A 33 3.73 -3.19 -14.05
CA GLN A 33 3.20 -3.86 -12.85
C GLN A 33 1.85 -3.27 -12.44
N ILE A 34 1.74 -1.94 -12.34
CA ILE A 34 0.47 -1.28 -11.97
C ILE A 34 -0.61 -1.60 -13.00
N THR A 35 -0.29 -1.59 -14.30
CA THR A 35 -1.24 -1.92 -15.36
C THR A 35 -1.74 -3.36 -15.23
N GLU A 36 -0.83 -4.31 -15.00
CA GLU A 36 -1.15 -5.73 -14.84
C GLU A 36 -2.00 -5.98 -13.59
N GLN A 37 -1.64 -5.37 -12.45
CA GLN A 37 -2.38 -5.53 -11.20
C GLN A 37 -3.75 -4.85 -11.28
N ASN A 38 -3.85 -3.67 -11.90
CA ASN A 38 -5.13 -3.00 -12.12
C ASN A 38 -6.08 -3.84 -13.00
N ALA A 39 -5.54 -4.55 -14.00
CA ALA A 39 -6.33 -5.43 -14.87
C ALA A 39 -6.95 -6.63 -14.13
N LYS A 40 -6.40 -7.03 -12.98
CA LYS A 40 -6.97 -8.09 -12.11
C LYS A 40 -8.21 -7.61 -11.35
N GLY A 41 -8.46 -6.31 -11.26
CA GLY A 41 -9.56 -5.73 -10.50
C GLY A 41 -9.33 -5.72 -8.99
N ASN A 42 -10.38 -5.35 -8.26
CA ASN A 42 -10.32 -5.19 -6.81
C ASN A 42 -10.40 -6.55 -6.08
N PHE A 43 -9.88 -6.58 -4.86
CA PHE A 43 -10.08 -7.73 -3.97
C PHE A 43 -11.53 -7.79 -3.49
N ASP A 44 -12.02 -9.02 -3.31
CA ASP A 44 -13.34 -9.26 -2.76
C ASP A 44 -13.44 -8.80 -1.30
N ALA A 45 -14.66 -8.42 -0.87
CA ALA A 45 -14.90 -7.95 0.50
C ALA A 45 -14.56 -8.96 1.60
N GLY A 46 -14.59 -10.26 1.29
CA GLY A 46 -14.23 -11.35 2.19
C GLY A 46 -12.77 -11.80 2.10
N PHE A 47 -11.99 -11.24 1.18
CA PHE A 47 -10.58 -11.60 1.03
C PHE A 47 -9.80 -11.26 2.29
N THR A 48 -9.05 -12.25 2.80
CA THR A 48 -8.18 -12.09 3.95
C THR A 48 -6.79 -12.59 3.55
N PRO A 49 -5.82 -11.70 3.36
CA PRO A 49 -4.47 -12.10 2.99
C PRO A 49 -3.80 -12.86 4.14
N ALA A 50 -3.00 -13.87 3.82
CA ALA A 50 -2.15 -14.53 4.80
C ALA A 50 -0.90 -13.67 5.08
N ILE A 51 -0.39 -12.98 4.06
CA ILE A 51 0.76 -12.09 4.17
C ILE A 51 0.35 -10.67 3.77
N VAL A 52 0.72 -9.70 4.60
CA VAL A 52 0.62 -8.27 4.28
C VAL A 52 2.00 -7.66 4.37
N GLU A 53 2.47 -7.07 3.28
CA GLU A 53 3.81 -6.51 3.19
C GLU A 53 3.74 -5.06 2.73
N VAL A 54 4.39 -4.16 3.47
CA VAL A 54 4.61 -2.78 3.05
C VAL A 54 6.03 -2.68 2.51
N LYS A 55 6.16 -2.24 1.26
CA LYS A 55 7.46 -2.08 0.60
C LYS A 55 7.76 -0.62 0.30
N PHE A 56 8.98 -0.22 0.59
CA PHE A 56 9.55 1.07 0.15
C PHE A 56 10.62 0.77 -0.88
N PHE A 57 10.51 1.34 -2.09
CA PHE A 57 11.43 1.03 -3.19
C PHE A 57 11.57 -0.48 -3.48
N GLY A 58 10.47 -1.22 -3.41
CA GLY A 58 10.46 -2.68 -3.59
C GLY A 58 11.12 -3.48 -2.46
N LEU A 59 11.61 -2.83 -1.40
CA LEU A 59 12.17 -3.50 -0.23
C LEU A 59 11.13 -3.61 0.88
N THR A 60 10.99 -4.81 1.44
CA THR A 60 10.17 -5.09 2.63
C THR A 60 10.57 -4.18 3.77
N TYR A 61 9.67 -3.27 4.12
CA TYR A 61 9.78 -2.42 5.30
C TYR A 61 9.05 -3.03 6.49
N LEU A 62 7.83 -3.52 6.24
CA LEU A 62 6.96 -4.14 7.24
C LEU A 62 6.39 -5.42 6.64
N ARG A 63 6.35 -6.50 7.41
CA ARG A 63 5.71 -7.75 6.98
C ARG A 63 4.94 -8.38 8.11
N TYR A 64 3.67 -8.62 7.86
CA TYR A 64 2.82 -9.47 8.67
C TYR A 64 2.57 -10.79 7.97
N GLU A 65 2.60 -11.87 8.74
CA GLU A 65 2.25 -13.20 8.29
C GLU A 65 1.31 -13.82 9.31
N ASN A 66 0.11 -14.21 8.87
CA ASN A 66 -0.97 -14.73 9.71
C ASN A 66 -1.27 -13.81 10.92
N GLY A 67 -1.23 -12.50 10.70
CA GLY A 67 -1.46 -11.48 11.72
C GLY A 67 -0.30 -11.25 12.70
N GLN A 68 0.85 -11.90 12.51
CA GLN A 68 2.05 -11.67 13.32
C GLN A 68 3.09 -10.86 12.56
N LEU A 69 3.70 -9.89 13.23
CA LEU A 69 4.78 -9.10 12.66
C LEU A 69 6.04 -9.98 12.54
N THR A 70 6.47 -10.28 11.32
CA THR A 70 7.64 -11.13 11.04
C THR A 70 8.85 -10.35 10.56
N ALA A 71 8.66 -9.15 9.99
CA ALA A 71 9.75 -8.26 9.64
C ALA A 71 9.37 -6.79 9.85
N THR A 72 10.31 -6.01 10.36
CA THR A 72 10.22 -4.55 10.44
C THR A 72 11.61 -3.95 10.24
N ARG A 73 11.66 -2.78 9.60
CA ARG A 73 12.86 -1.95 9.50
C ARG A 73 12.62 -0.63 10.21
N GLU A 74 13.68 -0.04 10.73
CA GLU A 74 13.61 1.31 11.29
C GLU A 74 13.91 2.36 10.21
N CYS A 75 13.04 3.37 10.11
CA CYS A 75 13.30 4.58 9.35
C CYS A 75 13.68 5.73 10.28
N SER A 76 14.51 6.65 9.80
CA SER A 76 14.75 7.91 10.51
C SER A 76 13.44 8.67 10.70
N LYS A 77 13.28 9.33 11.84
CA LYS A 77 12.09 10.15 12.11
C LYS A 77 11.85 11.17 11.00
N GLY A 78 10.63 11.20 10.47
CA GLY A 78 10.24 12.11 9.38
C GLY A 78 10.70 11.66 7.98
N TYR A 79 11.24 10.45 7.84
CA TYR A 79 11.47 9.87 6.53
C TYR A 79 10.15 9.65 5.81
N VAL A 80 10.10 10.12 4.56
CA VAL A 80 8.98 9.87 3.66
C VAL A 80 9.54 9.18 2.41
N PRO A 81 9.12 7.96 2.09
CA PRO A 81 9.58 7.30 0.90
C PRO A 81 8.99 8.00 -0.35
N PRO A 82 9.80 8.24 -1.40
CA PRO A 82 9.33 8.72 -2.69
C PRO A 82 8.20 7.91 -3.32
N PHE A 83 8.09 6.63 -3.00
CA PHE A 83 6.89 5.82 -3.25
C PHE A 83 6.88 4.60 -2.33
N TRP A 84 5.71 4.04 -2.12
CA TRP A 84 5.51 2.83 -1.34
C TRP A 84 4.33 2.02 -1.86
N GLU A 85 4.32 0.74 -1.53
CA GLU A 85 3.26 -0.17 -1.92
C GLU A 85 2.88 -1.13 -0.79
N ILE A 86 1.66 -1.64 -0.86
CA ILE A 86 1.19 -2.77 -0.06
C ILE A 86 1.04 -3.96 -1.00
N CYS A 87 1.70 -5.07 -0.66
CA CYS A 87 1.53 -6.35 -1.33
C CYS A 87 0.79 -7.32 -0.41
N PHE A 88 -0.15 -8.06 -0.98
CA PHE A 88 -0.78 -9.22 -0.35
C PHE A 88 -0.18 -10.49 -0.93
N ASP A 89 0.02 -11.50 -0.06
CA ASP A 89 0.47 -12.83 -0.46
C ASP A 89 1.68 -12.79 -1.42
N GLU A 90 2.63 -11.90 -1.10
CA GLU A 90 3.92 -11.65 -1.76
C GLU A 90 3.89 -10.96 -3.16
N GLU A 91 2.95 -11.35 -4.03
CA GLU A 91 2.95 -10.96 -5.45
C GLU A 91 1.82 -9.99 -5.84
N GLU A 92 0.81 -9.84 -4.99
CA GLU A 92 -0.37 -9.05 -5.32
C GLU A 92 -0.25 -7.63 -4.77
N THR A 93 0.32 -6.72 -5.57
CA THR A 93 0.29 -5.29 -5.22
C THR A 93 -1.17 -4.82 -5.17
N ALA A 94 -1.56 -4.39 -3.98
CA ALA A 94 -2.91 -4.00 -3.63
C ALA A 94 -3.10 -2.48 -3.61
N LEU A 95 -2.07 -1.76 -3.15
CA LEU A 95 -2.03 -0.31 -3.10
C LEU A 95 -0.65 0.16 -3.56
N PHE A 96 -0.59 1.21 -4.38
CA PHE A 96 0.65 1.87 -4.76
C PHE A 96 0.48 3.38 -4.63
N VAL A 97 1.37 4.01 -3.89
CA VAL A 97 1.33 5.45 -3.59
C VAL A 97 2.65 6.09 -3.97
N LEU A 98 2.57 7.15 -4.75
CA LEU A 98 3.68 8.02 -5.14
C LEU A 98 3.74 9.24 -4.21
N GLY A 99 4.93 9.52 -3.71
CA GLY A 99 5.20 10.62 -2.80
C GLY A 99 4.38 10.50 -1.52
N ASN A 100 3.74 11.61 -1.15
CA ASN A 100 3.01 11.71 0.12
C ASN A 100 1.61 11.09 0.05
N ASP A 101 0.94 11.16 -1.10
CA ASP A 101 -0.51 10.92 -1.18
C ASP A 101 -1.05 10.57 -2.58
N GLU A 102 -0.24 10.59 -3.64
CA GLU A 102 -0.76 10.29 -4.98
C GLU A 102 -0.92 8.77 -5.17
N VAL A 103 -2.15 8.30 -5.04
CA VAL A 103 -2.50 6.88 -5.26
C VAL A 103 -2.50 6.57 -6.76
N LEU A 104 -1.60 5.69 -7.18
CA LEU A 104 -1.49 5.22 -8.57
C LEU A 104 -2.21 3.90 -8.82
N LEU A 105 -2.44 3.11 -7.76
CA LEU A 105 -3.20 1.87 -7.76
C LEU A 105 -3.91 1.72 -6.42
N ASP A 106 -5.20 1.42 -6.43
CA ASP A 106 -5.95 0.98 -5.25
C ASP A 106 -6.95 -0.12 -5.63
N ARG A 107 -6.60 -1.35 -5.28
CA ARG A 107 -7.44 -2.55 -5.43
C ARG A 107 -8.16 -2.92 -4.13
N THR A 108 -7.91 -2.18 -3.06
CA THR A 108 -8.36 -2.48 -1.69
C THR A 108 -9.71 -1.88 -1.36
N SER A 109 -10.23 -0.95 -2.17
CA SER A 109 -11.52 -0.28 -1.98
C SER A 109 -12.73 -1.21 -1.77
N GLY A 110 -12.65 -2.46 -2.23
CA GLY A 110 -13.67 -3.49 -2.00
C GLY A 110 -13.59 -4.20 -0.63
N MET A 111 -12.47 -4.05 0.09
CA MET A 111 -12.20 -4.76 1.34
C MET A 111 -12.84 -4.04 2.53
N ALA A 112 -13.71 -4.75 3.26
CA ALA A 112 -14.39 -4.20 4.43
C ALA A 112 -13.49 -4.01 5.67
N LYS A 113 -12.22 -4.46 5.62
CA LYS A 113 -11.32 -4.54 6.78
C LYS A 113 -9.92 -3.97 6.56
N LEU A 114 -9.67 -3.25 5.46
CA LEU A 114 -8.33 -2.70 5.23
C LEU A 114 -7.93 -1.73 6.34
N ASP A 115 -8.83 -0.82 6.74
CA ASP A 115 -8.58 0.13 7.82
C ASP A 115 -8.20 -0.57 9.13
N PHE A 116 -8.87 -1.68 9.48
CA PHE A 116 -8.51 -2.47 10.66
C PHE A 116 -7.13 -3.12 10.55
N LEU A 117 -6.75 -3.61 9.37
CA LEU A 117 -5.42 -4.17 9.12
C LEU A 117 -4.34 -3.08 9.19
N LEU A 118 -4.65 -1.86 8.74
CA LEU A 118 -3.75 -0.71 8.75
C LEU A 118 -3.71 0.06 10.08
N GLU A 119 -4.76 0.01 10.89
CA GLU A 119 -4.79 0.55 12.26
C GLU A 119 -3.79 -0.18 13.17
N HIS A 120 -3.55 -1.48 12.93
CA HIS A 120 -2.45 -2.23 13.55
C HIS A 120 -1.08 -1.89 12.94
N CYS A 121 -1.06 -1.24 11.78
CA CYS A 121 0.12 -0.67 11.15
C CYS A 121 0.34 0.80 11.55
N ALA A 122 -0.43 1.38 12.49
CA ALA A 122 -0.32 2.78 12.86
C ALA A 122 1.14 3.19 13.09
N PHE A 123 1.69 3.92 12.12
CA PHE A 123 3.01 4.57 12.13
C PHE A 123 3.05 5.75 13.13
N SER A 124 2.14 5.79 14.10
CA SER A 124 1.92 6.90 15.02
C SER A 124 2.97 6.87 16.12
N ASP A 125 3.93 7.79 16.01
CA ASP A 125 4.54 8.55 17.09
C ASP A 125 4.52 7.88 18.48
N GLN A 126 5.57 7.12 18.81
CA GLN A 126 6.02 7.08 20.19
C GLN A 126 6.99 8.24 20.43
N PRO A 127 6.57 9.35 21.06
CA PRO A 127 7.50 10.25 21.70
C PRO A 127 8.08 9.52 22.93
N GLY A 128 9.35 9.14 22.82
CA GLY A 128 10.20 8.88 23.98
C GLY A 128 10.13 7.45 24.54
N SER A 129 10.85 6.53 23.90
CA SER A 129 11.53 5.51 24.69
C SER A 129 12.81 6.16 25.24
N GLN A 130 12.68 6.86 26.37
CA GLN A 130 13.84 7.18 27.19
C GLN A 130 14.42 5.83 27.62
N ILE A 131 15.53 5.46 27.00
CA ILE A 131 16.43 4.45 27.54
C ILE A 131 16.82 4.98 28.93
N LEU A 132 16.22 4.39 29.97
CA LEU A 132 16.74 4.43 31.32
C LEU A 132 18.19 3.95 31.24
N ALA A 133 19.12 4.91 31.19
CA ALA A 133 20.51 4.66 31.45
C ALA A 133 20.60 4.18 32.91
N THR A 134 20.62 2.87 33.07
CA THR A 134 20.98 2.21 34.33
C THR A 134 22.31 2.79 34.77
N GLN A 135 22.28 3.53 35.87
CA GLN A 135 23.46 4.01 36.57
C GLN A 135 24.38 2.82 36.84
N TYR A 136 25.58 2.85 36.24
CA TYR A 136 26.69 2.05 36.72
C TYR A 136 27.54 2.94 37.63
N SER A 137 27.50 2.58 38.92
CA SER A 137 28.50 2.77 40.00
C SER A 137 28.91 4.20 40.37
#